data_AF-A0AAJ1RZG4-F1
#
_entry.id   AF-A0AAJ1RZG4-F1
#
_cell.length_a   1.000
_cell.length_b   1.000
_cell.length_c   1.000
_cell.angle_alpha   90.00
_cell.angle_beta   90.00
_cell.angle_gamma   90.00
#
_symmetry.space_group_name_H-M   'P 1'
#
loop_
_entity.id
_entity.type
_entity.pdbx_description
1 polymer ?
#
loop_
_entity_poly.entity_id
_entity_poly.type
_entity_poly.pdbx_seq_one_letter_code
_entity_poly.pdbx_strand_id
1 'polypeptide(L)' 'MTPKFDPRVQIHVNWGPNLEYYPNGVTSKKEAMEFDVQSLHNGALGLADLLEFADDVTVTVVEVKVPE' A
#
# COMPACT_ATOMS: atom_id res chain seq x y z
N MET A 1 7.04 -34.12 5.32
CA MET A 1 6.13 -33.41 4.39
C MET A 1 6.93 -32.30 3.73
N THR A 2 6.84 -32.14 2.42
CA THR A 2 7.53 -31.04 1.71
C THR A 2 6.70 -29.77 1.87
N PRO A 3 7.28 -28.66 2.34
CA PRO A 3 6.54 -27.41 2.45
C PRO A 3 6.00 -26.98 1.09
N LYS A 4 4.71 -26.64 1.03
CA LYS A 4 4.08 -26.08 -0.16
C LYS A 4 4.28 -24.57 -0.18
N PHE A 5 4.70 -24.05 -1.32
CA PHE A 5 4.82 -22.62 -1.59
C PHE A 5 3.82 -22.24 -2.68
N ASP A 6 3.15 -21.11 -2.48
CA ASP A 6 2.25 -20.53 -3.46
C ASP A 6 2.83 -19.18 -3.94
N PRO A 7 2.94 -18.94 -5.26
CA PRO A 7 3.41 -17.67 -5.78
C PRO A 7 2.38 -16.58 -5.53
N ARG A 8 2.85 -15.41 -5.09
CA ARG A 8 2.03 -14.21 -4.84
C ARG A 8 2.64 -12.99 -5.48
N VAL A 9 1.78 -12.05 -5.87
CA VAL A 9 2.19 -10.72 -6.32
C VAL A 9 2.32 -9.82 -5.09
N GLN A 10 3.49 -9.22 -4.93
CA GLN A 10 3.76 -8.17 -3.95
C GLN A 10 3.99 -6.87 -4.69
N ILE A 11 3.30 -5.82 -4.25
CA ILE A 11 3.41 -4.47 -4.81
C ILE A 11 3.98 -3.58 -3.72
N HIS A 12 5.15 -3.02 -3.95
CA HIS A 12 5.70 -1.93 -3.15
C HIS A 12 5.40 -0.62 -3.83
N VAL A 13 4.78 0.29 -3.09
CA VAL A 13 4.46 1.64 -3.54
C VAL A 13 5.20 2.62 -2.66
N ASN A 14 6.01 3.47 -3.27
CA ASN A 14 6.63 4.61 -2.59
C ASN A 14 5.90 5.87 -3.05
N TRP A 15 5.22 6.55 -2.13
CA TRP A 15 4.55 7.81 -2.42
C TRP A 15 4.84 8.84 -1.32
N GLY A 16 5.11 10.08 -1.72
CA GLY A 16 5.26 11.21 -0.81
C GLY A 16 3.97 12.01 -0.69
N PRO A 17 3.20 11.88 0.41
CA PRO A 17 1.95 12.62 0.55
C PRO A 17 2.20 14.14 0.64
N ASN A 18 1.39 14.92 -0.09
CA ASN A 18 1.34 16.36 0.04
C ASN A 18 0.30 16.76 1.08
N LEU A 19 0.76 17.30 2.21
CA LEU A 19 -0.08 17.64 3.37
C LEU A 19 -1.16 18.69 3.07
N GLU A 20 -0.99 19.52 2.04
CA GLU A 20 -1.98 20.53 1.66
C GLU A 20 -3.30 19.93 1.16
N TYR A 21 -3.29 18.66 0.73
CA TYR A 21 -4.48 17.96 0.24
C TYR A 21 -5.22 17.15 1.31
N TYR A 22 -4.71 17.11 2.53
CA TYR A 22 -5.31 16.34 3.62
C TYR A 22 -6.20 17.24 4.50
N PRO A 23 -7.24 16.68 5.13
CA PRO A 23 -8.10 17.43 6.04
C PRO A 23 -7.29 18.04 7.19
N ASN A 24 -7.79 19.14 7.75
CA ASN A 24 -7.14 20.00 8.77
C ASN A 24 -6.70 19.29 10.09
N GLY A 25 -6.80 17.97 10.21
CA GLY A 25 -6.29 17.16 11.31
C GLY A 25 -5.04 16.33 10.98
N VAL A 26 -4.60 16.30 9.73
CA VAL A 26 -3.38 15.59 9.31
C VAL A 26 -2.24 16.59 9.20
N THR A 27 -1.26 16.49 10.09
CA THR A 27 -0.21 17.51 10.26
C THR A 27 1.19 16.99 9.92
N SER A 28 1.33 15.69 9.71
CA SER A 28 2.59 15.04 9.37
C SER A 28 2.43 14.06 8.22
N LYS A 29 3.53 13.81 7.49
CA LYS A 29 3.54 12.81 6.40
C LYS A 29 3.18 11.41 6.88
N LYS A 30 3.53 11.08 8.13
CA LYS A 30 3.16 9.81 8.75
C LYS A 30 1.65 9.69 8.91
N GLU A 31 1.00 10.71 9.47
CA GLU A 31 -0.46 10.74 9.63
C GLU A 31 -1.17 10.69 8.27
N ALA A 32 -0.62 11.35 7.26
CA ALA A 32 -1.14 11.30 5.89
C ALA A 32 -1.09 9.89 5.30
N MET A 33 0.05 9.20 5.46
CA MET A 33 0.18 7.79 5.05
C MET A 33 -0.78 6.88 5.83
N GLU A 34 -0.95 7.09 7.13
CA GLU A 34 -1.91 6.32 7.94
C GLU A 34 -3.35 6.55 7.47
N PHE A 35 -3.70 7.79 7.11
CA PHE A 35 -5.00 8.15 6.54
C PHE A 35 -5.26 7.44 5.21
N ASP A 36 -4.28 7.42 4.29
CA ASP A 36 -4.40 6.74 3.00
C ASP A 36 -4.60 5.23 3.18
N VAL A 37 -3.83 4.61 4.08
CA VAL A 37 -3.95 3.17 4.38
C VAL A 37 -5.33 2.82 4.92
N GLN A 38 -5.88 3.64 5.82
CA GLN A 38 -7.24 3.44 6.31
C GLN A 38 -8.30 3.65 5.21
N SER A 39 -8.07 4.61 4.31
CA SER A 39 -8.94 4.87 3.16
C SER A 39 -8.92 3.74 2.13
N LEU A 40 -7.79 3.04 1.96
CA LEU A 40 -7.72 1.81 1.18
C LEU A 40 -8.50 0.67 1.86
N HIS A 41 -8.31 0.48 3.17
CA HIS A 41 -8.98 -0.59 3.92
C HIS A 41 -10.50 -0.44 3.97
N ASN A 42 -11.00 0.80 4.04
CA ASN A 42 -12.45 1.06 4.07
C ASN A 42 -13.07 1.20 2.66
N GLY A 43 -12.25 1.16 1.60
CA GLY A 43 -12.70 1.26 0.21
C GLY A 43 -13.04 2.67 -0.28
N ALA A 44 -12.72 3.72 0.48
CA ALA A 44 -12.88 5.11 0.05
C ALA A 44 -11.84 5.54 -1.00
N LEU A 45 -10.68 4.86 -1.03
CA LEU A 45 -9.62 5.04 -2.01
C LEU A 45 -9.32 3.68 -2.68
N GLY A 46 -9.13 3.66 -3.99
CA GLY A 46 -8.67 2.48 -4.71
C GLY A 46 -7.14 2.39 -4.76
N LEU A 47 -6.62 1.17 -4.95
CA LEU A 47 -5.18 0.97 -5.17
C LEU A 47 -4.71 1.73 -6.43
N ALA A 48 -5.51 1.76 -7.49
CA ALA A 48 -5.17 2.45 -8.73
C ALA A 48 -4.94 3.96 -8.48
N ASP A 49 -5.80 4.59 -7.67
CA ASP A 49 -5.68 6.01 -7.33
C ASP A 49 -4.34 6.27 -6.63
N LEU A 50 -3.94 5.41 -5.70
CA LEU A 50 -2.68 5.56 -4.96
C LEU A 50 -1.44 5.35 -5.87
N LEU A 51 -1.55 4.48 -6.88
CA LEU A 51 -0.48 4.21 -7.84
C LEU A 51 -0.26 5.37 -8.81
N GLU A 52 -1.30 6.15 -9.15
CA GLU A 52 -1.16 7.32 -10.03
C GLU A 52 -0.29 8.42 -9.42
N PHE A 53 -0.25 8.51 -8.09
CA PHE A 53 0.54 9.51 -7.35
C PHE A 53 1.84 8.94 -6.78
N ALA A 54 2.18 7.69 -7.08
CA ALA A 54 3.40 7.06 -6.59
C ALA A 54 4.64 7.57 -7.33
N ASP A 55 5.70 7.84 -6.57
CA ASP A 55 7.00 8.19 -7.13
C ASP A 55 7.70 6.96 -7.74
N ASP A 56 7.50 5.80 -7.10
CA ASP A 56 8.00 4.50 -7.55
C ASP A 56 7.01 3.38 -7.23
N VAL A 57 6.89 2.45 -8.17
CA VAL A 57 6.08 1.24 -8.02
C VAL A 57 6.93 0.05 -8.44
N THR A 58 7.23 -0.81 -7.47
CA THR A 58 7.96 -2.05 -7.71
C THR A 58 7.01 -3.24 -7.54
N VAL A 59 6.89 -4.06 -8.59
CA VAL A 59 6.08 -5.28 -8.58
C VAL A 59 7.00 -6.50 -8.59
N THR A 60 6.85 -7.37 -7.60
CA THR A 60 7.62 -8.61 -7.48
C THR A 60 6.70 -9.81 -7.32
N VAL A 61 7.16 -10.96 -7.82
CA VAL A 61 6.54 -12.25 -7.51
C VAL A 61 7.33 -12.88 -6.36
N VAL A 62 6.64 -13.24 -5.29
CA VAL A 62 7.23 -13.83 -4.08
C VAL A 62 6.61 -15.20 -3.82
N GLU A 63 7.42 -16.13 -3.31
CA GLU A 63 6.96 -17.46 -2.90
C GLU A 63 6.57 -17.42 -1.42
N VAL A 64 5.30 -17.71 -1.11
CA VAL A 64 4.80 -17.68 0.28
C VAL A 64 4.51 -19.09 0.76
N LYS A 65 5.04 -19.44 1.93
CA LYS A 65 4.78 -20.75 2.56
C LYS A 65 3.30 -20.85 2.96
N VAL A 66 2.64 -21.92 2.55
CA VAL A 66 1.26 -22.20 2.92
C VAL A 66 1.22 -22.76 4.36
N PRO A 67 0.40 -22.21 5.28
CA PRO A 67 0.17 -22.81 6.60
C PRO A 67 -0.46 -24.21 6.44
N GLU A 68 0.02 -25.20 7.19
CA GLU A 68 -0.54 -26.56 7.23
C GLU A 68 -1.96 -26.57 7.82
#